data_AF-A0A933H6J8-F1
#
_entry.id   AF-A0A933H6J8-F1
#
_cell.length_a   1.000
_cell.length_b   1.000
_cell.length_c   1.000
_cell.angle_alpha   90.00
_cell.angle_beta   90.00
_cell.angle_gamma   90.00
#
_symmetry.space_group_name_H-M   'P 1'
#
loop_
_entity.id
_entity.type
_entity.pdbx_description
1 polymer ?
#
loop_
_entity_poly.entity_id
_entity_poly.type
_entity_poly.pdbx_seq_one_letter_code
_entity_poly.pdbx_strand_id
1 'polypeptide(L)' 'MNCGQTMNSDLEMNLMARINKERTDHGLRALTVQPALITAARGHSADMACNNNFSSTGTDGSTWHEWMVE' A
#
# COMPACT_ATOMS: atom_id res chain seq x y z
N MET A 1 -7.17 -5.59 -11.92
CA MET A 1 -8.48 -6.22 -11.69
C MET A 1 -9.29 -5.36 -10.71
N ASN A 2 -10.61 -5.25 -10.87
CA ASN A 2 -11.48 -4.55 -9.92
C ASN A 2 -12.64 -5.49 -9.54
N CYS A 3 -12.61 -6.03 -8.33
CA CYS A 3 -13.67 -6.88 -7.77
C CYS A 3 -14.70 -6.08 -6.94
N GLY A 4 -14.88 -4.79 -7.25
CA GLY A 4 -15.80 -3.91 -6.52
C GLY A 4 -15.19 -3.23 -5.29
N GLN A 5 -13.87 -3.04 -5.29
CA GLN A 5 -13.14 -2.38 -4.21
C GLN A 5 -13.28 -0.85 -4.34
N THR A 6 -13.58 -0.16 -3.24
CA THR A 6 -13.56 1.30 -3.18
C THR A 6 -12.28 1.79 -2.54
N MET A 7 -11.51 2.60 -3.27
CA MET A 7 -10.31 3.24 -2.73
C MET A 7 -10.69 4.38 -1.79
N ASN A 8 -10.00 4.50 -0.66
CA ASN A 8 -10.25 5.55 0.31
C ASN A 8 -8.96 6.34 0.58
N SER A 9 -8.74 7.38 -0.23
CA SER A 9 -7.57 8.25 -0.14
C SER A 9 -7.44 8.95 1.21
N ASP A 10 -8.56 9.29 1.85
CA ASP A 10 -8.55 9.99 3.13
C ASP A 10 -8.04 9.09 4.25
N LEU A 11 -8.42 7.80 4.24
CA LEU A 11 -7.85 6.82 5.15
C LEU A 11 -6.35 6.62 4.91
N GLU A 12 -5.92 6.51 3.65
CA GLU A 12 -4.50 6.37 3.29
C GLU A 12 -3.66 7.57 3.79
N MET A 13 -4.13 8.80 3.55
CA MET A 13 -3.43 10.01 4.01
C MET A 13 -3.39 10.14 5.53
N ASN A 14 -4.51 9.83 6.21
CA ASN A 14 -4.56 9.82 7.68
C ASN A 14 -3.62 8.78 8.27
N LEU A 15 -3.51 7.60 7.65
CA LEU A 15 -2.57 6.56 8.06
C LEU A 15 -1.13 7.04 7.92
N MET A 16 -0.77 7.64 6.78
CA MET A 16 0.58 8.18 6.55
C MET A 16 0.93 9.29 7.55
N ALA A 17 -0.02 10.16 7.89
CA ALA A 17 0.17 11.18 8.91
C ALA A 17 0.48 10.58 10.29
N ARG A 18 -0.22 9.50 10.68
CA ARG A 18 0.01 8.80 11.94
C ARG A 18 1.35 8.08 11.97
N ILE A 19 1.73 7.42 10.88
CA ILE A 19 3.05 6.77 10.75
C ILE A 19 4.16 7.80 10.90
N ASN A 20 4.04 8.94 10.22
CA ASN A 20 5.04 10.00 10.31
C ASN A 20 5.09 10.63 11.69
N LYS A 21 3.94 10.81 12.36
CA LYS A 21 3.91 11.26 13.75
C LYS A 21 4.70 10.31 14.66
N GLU A 22 4.45 9.01 14.58
CA GLU A 22 5.16 8.02 15.39
C GLU A 22 6.68 8.05 15.11
N ARG A 23 7.06 8.13 13.83
CA ARG A 23 8.47 8.26 13.45
C ARG A 23 9.12 9.49 14.06
N THR A 24 8.47 10.65 14.00
CA THR A 24 9.03 11.88 14.55
C THR A 24 9.07 11.87 16.07
N ASP A 25 8.09 11.26 16.73
CA ASP A 25 8.07 11.09 18.19
C ASP A 25 9.27 10.24 18.66
N HIS A 26 9.74 9.32 17.81
CA HIS A 26 10.94 8.52 18.00
C HIS A 26 12.23 9.11 17.39
N GLY A 27 12.21 10.39 16.98
CA GLY A 27 13.41 11.08 16.45
C GLY A 27 13.83 10.67 15.04
N LEU A 28 12.99 9.92 14.32
CA LEU A 28 13.23 9.52 12.94
C LEU A 28 12.67 10.57 11.97
N ARG A 29 13.29 10.70 10.79
CA ARG A 29 12.78 11.57 9.73
C ARG A 29 11.45 11.05 9.18
N ALA A 30 10.49 11.96 8.98
CA ALA A 30 9.24 11.67 8.30
C ALA A 30 9.49 11.14 6.87
N LEU A 31 8.64 10.22 6.43
CA LEU A 31 8.63 9.67 5.08
C LEU A 31 7.87 10.60 4.14
N THR A 32 8.32 10.65 2.89
CA THR A 32 7.60 11.31 1.80
C THR A 32 6.75 10.28 1.06
N VAL A 33 5.47 10.60 0.87
CA VAL A 33 4.56 9.76 0.09
C VAL A 33 4.96 9.81 -1.39
N GLN A 34 5.14 8.63 -1.99
CA GLN A 34 5.48 8.48 -3.41
C GLN A 34 4.27 7.91 -4.17
N PRO A 35 3.74 8.61 -5.18
CA PRO A 35 2.53 8.19 -5.90
C PRO A 35 2.62 6.78 -6.52
N ALA A 36 3.78 6.41 -7.06
CA ALA A 36 3.99 5.07 -7.63
C ALA A 36 3.76 3.96 -6.58
N LEU A 37 4.23 4.16 -5.35
CA LEU A 37 4.04 3.20 -4.26
C LEU A 37 2.57 3.09 -3.83
N ILE A 38 1.79 4.17 -3.93
CA ILE A 38 0.34 4.11 -3.67
C ILE A 38 -0.34 3.25 -4.74
N THR A 39 -0.02 3.48 -6.01
CA THR A 39 -0.59 2.71 -7.13
C THR A 39 -0.30 1.22 -6.97
N ALA A 40 0.96 0.86 -6.70
CA ALA A 40 1.39 -0.51 -6.44
C ALA A 40 0.63 -1.14 -5.25
N ALA A 41 0.56 -0.44 -4.12
CA ALA A 41 -0.12 -0.92 -2.92
C ALA A 41 -1.63 -1.14 -3.14
N ARG A 42 -2.29 -0.26 -3.91
CA ARG A 42 -3.70 -0.40 -4.27
C ARG A 42 -3.92 -1.59 -5.20
N GLY A 43 -3.03 -1.78 -6.17
CA GLY A 43 -3.03 -2.95 -7.04
C GLY A 43 -2.98 -4.25 -6.24
N HIS A 44 -2.01 -4.34 -5.32
CA HIS A 44 -1.82 -5.54 -4.49
C HIS A 44 -3.02 -5.80 -3.59
N SER A 45 -3.57 -4.74 -2.97
CA SER A 45 -4.76 -4.84 -2.13
C SER A 45 -5.98 -5.31 -2.92
N ALA A 46 -6.15 -4.84 -4.16
CA ALA A 46 -7.20 -5.31 -5.04
C ALA A 46 -7.01 -6.78 -5.43
N ASP A 47 -5.78 -7.21 -5.76
CA ASP A 47 -5.48 -8.62 -6.07
C ASP A 47 -5.83 -9.55 -4.90
N MET A 48 -5.39 -9.20 -3.70
CA MET A 48 -5.71 -9.93 -2.47
C MET A 48 -7.23 -10.07 -2.26
N ALA A 49 -7.97 -8.98 -2.42
CA ALA A 49 -9.41 -8.99 -2.24
C ALA A 49 -10.14 -9.80 -3.32
N CYS A 50 -9.70 -9.73 -4.57
CA CYS A 50 -10.34 -10.45 -5.68
C CYS A 50 -10.13 -11.96 -5.59
N ASN A 51 -9.02 -12.39 -4.99
CA ASN A 51 -8.64 -13.79 -4.87
C ASN A 51 -8.86 -14.38 -3.47
N ASN A 52 -9.51 -13.64 -2.57
CA ASN A 52 -9.75 -14.05 -1.18
C ASN A 52 -8.47 -14.55 -0.48
N ASN A 53 -7.37 -13.82 -0.68
CA ASN A 53 -6.04 -14.17 -0.19
C ASN A 53 -5.48 -13.03 0.66
N PHE A 54 -4.60 -13.36 1.61
CA PHE A 54 -3.83 -12.38 2.37
C PHE A 54 -2.38 -12.85 2.46
N SER A 55 -1.53 -12.29 1.60
CA SER A 55 -0.14 -12.70 1.44
C SER A 55 0.73 -11.50 1.06
N SER A 56 2.02 -11.58 1.42
CA SER A 56 3.07 -10.67 0.93
C SER A 56 3.55 -11.00 -0.49
N THR A 57 3.03 -12.07 -1.09
CA THR A 57 3.28 -12.52 -2.46
C THR A 57 1.98 -12.41 -3.25
N GLY A 58 2.05 -11.84 -4.45
CA GLY A 58 0.94 -11.77 -5.41
C GLY A 58 0.47 -13.16 -5.81
N THR A 59 -0.77 -13.28 -6.27
CA THR A 59 -1.32 -14.58 -6.70
C THR A 59 -0.65 -15.15 -7.95
N ASP A 60 0.06 -14.33 -8.71
CA ASP A 60 0.95 -14.69 -9.82
C ASP A 60 2.37 -15.08 -9.38
N GLY A 61 2.65 -15.09 -8.07
CA GLY A 61 3.95 -15.43 -7.50
C GLY A 61 4.92 -14.25 -7.38
N SER A 62 4.51 -13.05 -7.78
CA SER A 62 5.35 -11.86 -7.70
C SER A 62 5.56 -11.37 -6.26
N THR A 63 6.75 -10.86 -5.99
CA THR A 63 7.13 -10.29 -4.69
C THR A 63 6.81 -8.80 -4.63
N TRP A 64 6.69 -8.23 -3.43
CA TRP A 64 6.37 -6.81 -3.25
C TRP A 64 7.30 -5.84 -3.97
N HIS A 65 8.57 -6.22 -4.22
CA HIS A 65 9.49 -5.37 -4.99
C HIS A 65 9.09 -5.30 -6.46
N GLU A 66 8.63 -6.39 -7.06
CA GLU A 66 8.27 -6.44 -8.48
C GLU A 66 7.07 -5.52 -8.78
N TRP A 67 6.16 -5.35 -7.83
CA TRP A 67 5.03 -4.40 -7.92
C TRP A 67 5.46 -2.94 -7.80
N MET A 68 6.65 -2.67 -7.26
CA MET A 68 7.16 -1.31 -7.11
C MET A 68 7.92 -0.81 -8.34
N VAL A 69 8.24 -1.68 -9.31
CA VAL A 69 9.04 -1.34 -10.50
C VAL A 69 8.17 -1.06 -11.73
N GLU A 70 6.93 -1.54 -11.76
CA GLU A 70 5.94 -1.24 -12.80
C GLU A 70 5.10 0.01 -12.49
#